data_AF-A0A7H8V3T7-F1
#
_entry.id   AF-A0A7H8V3T7-F1
#
_cell.length_a   1.000
_cell.length_b   1.000
_cell.length_c   1.000
_cell.angle_alpha   90.00
_cell.angle_beta   90.00
_cell.angle_gamma   90.00
#
_symmetry.space_group_name_H-M   'P 1'
#
loop_
_entity.id
_entity.type
_entity.pdbx_description
1 polymer ?
#
loop_
_entity_poly.entity_id
_entity_poly.type
_entity_poly.pdbx_seq_one_letter_code
_entity_poly.pdbx_strand_id
1 'polypeptide(L)'
;MVTGLDDAGRQGIDGVYYNPNGHPPYIISEAKYNKAKLGNTVSDGKQMSELWVRNRLEKAVGPDLAETIREAEYLGDVQKHLFNVKENGEIIVNQLDDMAKKMK
;
A
#
# COMPACT_ATOMS: atom_id res chain seq x y z
N MET A 1 15.29 10.01 12.07
CA MET A 1 14.96 8.89 12.97
C MET A 1 13.47 9.02 13.28
N VAL A 2 12.65 8.02 12.96
CA VAL A 2 11.23 8.01 13.35
C VAL A 2 11.17 7.43 14.76
N THR A 3 10.63 8.17 15.72
CA THR A 3 10.77 7.90 17.16
C THR A 3 9.55 7.22 17.79
N GLY A 4 8.51 6.89 17.01
CA GLY A 4 7.37 6.12 17.49
C GLY A 4 6.50 5.59 16.35
N LEU A 5 6.07 4.33 16.42
CA LEU A 5 5.00 3.77 15.58
C LEU A 5 3.61 4.31 16.00
N ASP A 6 3.55 5.01 17.14
CA ASP A 6 2.37 5.68 17.70
C ASP A 6 2.31 7.19 17.38
N ASP A 7 3.26 7.72 16.61
CA ASP A 7 3.13 9.08 16.07
C ASP A 7 1.89 9.15 15.18
N ALA A 8 1.09 10.21 15.34
CA ALA A 8 -0.14 10.43 14.59
C ALA A 8 0.08 10.11 13.09
N GLY A 9 -0.58 9.02 12.67
CA GLY A 9 -0.17 8.22 11.52
C GLY A 9 0.05 9.03 10.25
N ARG A 10 1.12 8.69 9.52
CA ARG A 10 1.29 9.10 8.13
C ARG A 10 -0.02 8.85 7.39
N GLN A 11 -0.64 9.91 6.88
CA GLN A 11 -1.88 9.82 6.12
C GLN A 11 -1.55 9.57 4.66
N GLY A 12 -1.83 8.37 4.17
CA GLY A 12 -1.63 8.02 2.77
C GLY A 12 -1.10 6.61 2.61
N ILE A 13 -0.53 6.35 1.44
CA ILE A 13 0.23 5.14 1.13
C ILE A 13 1.56 5.18 1.90
N ASP A 14 1.92 4.12 2.61
CA ASP A 14 3.16 4.08 3.39
C ASP A 14 4.41 4.00 2.52
N GLY A 15 4.33 3.31 1.38
CA GLY A 15 5.45 3.17 0.45
C GLY A 15 5.03 2.77 -0.95
N VAL A 16 5.77 3.28 -1.93
CA VAL A 16 5.73 2.86 -3.33
C VAL A 16 7.15 2.55 -3.76
N TYR A 17 7.36 1.35 -4.28
CA TYR A 17 8.67 0.86 -4.69
C TYR A 17 8.64 0.46 -6.16
N TYR A 18 9.75 0.69 -6.83
CA TYR A 18 9.97 0.33 -8.22
C TYR A 18 11.23 -0.52 -8.34
N ASN A 19 11.10 -1.69 -8.96
CA ASN A 19 12.21 -2.52 -9.37
C ASN A 19 12.03 -2.86 -10.86
N PRO A 20 12.81 -2.28 -11.78
CA PRO A 20 12.67 -2.56 -13.22
C PRO A 20 12.91 -4.03 -13.58
N ASN A 21 13.62 -4.78 -12.73
CA ASN A 21 13.86 -6.22 -12.90
C ASN A 21 12.84 -7.08 -12.13
N GLY A 22 11.84 -6.46 -11.48
CA GLY A 22 10.79 -7.13 -10.74
C GLY A 22 9.62 -7.51 -11.64
N HIS A 23 8.94 -8.59 -11.30
CA HIS A 23 7.70 -9.03 -11.95
C HIS A 23 6.64 -9.30 -10.88
N PRO A 24 5.75 -8.34 -10.57
CA PRO A 24 5.61 -7.03 -11.20
C PRO A 24 6.68 -6.00 -10.77
N PRO A 25 6.90 -4.94 -11.57
CA PRO A 25 7.91 -3.92 -11.30
C PRO A 25 7.52 -2.95 -10.17
N TYR A 26 6.22 -2.76 -9.89
CA TYR A 26 5.75 -1.84 -8.86
C TYR A 26 5.15 -2.58 -7.67
N ILE A 27 5.52 -2.14 -6.46
CA ILE A 27 4.90 -2.58 -5.21
C ILE A 27 4.39 -1.35 -4.45
N ILE A 28 3.10 -1.39 -4.11
CA ILE A 28 2.46 -0.45 -3.19
C ILE A 28 2.30 -1.15 -1.84
N SER A 29 2.81 -0.53 -0.78
CA SER A 29 2.84 -1.14 0.55
C SER A 29 2.05 -0.35 1.59
N GLU A 30 1.44 -1.07 2.51
CA GLU A 30 0.94 -0.56 3.78
C GLU A 30 1.51 -1.43 4.92
N ALA A 31 1.91 -0.80 6.03
CA ALA A 31 2.34 -1.47 7.25
C ALA A 31 1.33 -1.25 8.37
N LYS A 32 1.04 -2.31 9.14
CA LYS A 32 0.21 -2.23 10.34
C LYS A 32 0.89 -2.94 11.50
N TYR A 33 1.00 -2.24 12.63
CA TYR A 33 1.60 -2.77 13.85
C TYR A 33 0.60 -3.52 14.73
N ASN A 34 1.02 -4.68 15.23
CA ASN A 34 0.32 -5.57 16.14
C ASN A 34 -1.13 -5.90 15.71
N LYS A 35 -2.11 -5.27 16.35
CA LYS A 35 -3.55 -5.47 16.14
C LYS A 35 -4.17 -4.46 15.16
N ALA A 36 -3.39 -3.48 14.69
CA ALA A 36 -3.86 -2.49 13.73
C ALA A 36 -4.31 -3.17 12.42
N LYS A 37 -5.36 -2.60 11.82
CA LYS A 37 -6.00 -3.11 10.60
C LYS A 37 -6.05 -2.01 9.55
N LEU A 38 -6.25 -2.42 8.29
CA LEU A 38 -6.65 -1.50 7.23
C LEU A 38 -7.92 -0.77 7.65
N GLY A 39 -7.90 0.55 7.59
CA GLY A 39 -9.05 1.40 7.85
C GLY A 39 -10.06 1.38 6.71
N ASN A 40 -11.21 2.01 6.95
CA ASN A 40 -12.23 2.26 5.93
C ASN A 40 -12.52 3.76 5.89
N THR A 41 -12.31 4.39 4.74
CA THR A 41 -12.56 5.81 4.54
C THR A 41 -13.97 6.02 4.00
N VAL A 42 -14.61 7.13 4.36
CA VAL A 42 -15.99 7.43 3.96
C VAL A 42 -16.10 7.66 2.45
N SER A 43 -15.10 8.30 1.84
CA SER A 43 -15.10 8.67 0.41
C SER A 43 -14.52 7.60 -0.51
N ASP A 44 -13.46 6.90 -0.07
CA ASP A 44 -12.66 6.05 -0.97
C ASP A 44 -12.74 4.56 -0.60
N GLY A 45 -13.51 4.23 0.44
CA GLY A 45 -13.63 2.87 0.95
C GLY A 45 -12.37 2.39 1.66
N LYS A 46 -12.15 1.07 1.61
CA LYS A 46 -11.13 0.38 2.41
C LYS A 46 -9.72 0.80 1.99
N GLN A 47 -8.83 1.03 2.96
CA GLN A 47 -7.41 1.27 2.67
C GLN A 47 -6.86 0.14 1.80
N MET A 48 -5.98 0.50 0.85
CA MET A 48 -5.40 -0.39 -0.16
C MET A 48 -6.38 -0.96 -1.20
N SER A 49 -7.64 -0.51 -1.23
CA SER A 49 -8.51 -0.79 -2.39
C SER A 49 -8.05 0.00 -3.60
N GLU A 50 -8.44 -0.43 -4.80
CA GLU A 50 -8.16 0.28 -6.06
C GLU A 50 -8.52 1.77 -5.98
N LEU A 51 -9.76 2.11 -5.61
CA LEU A 51 -10.20 3.50 -5.49
C LEU A 51 -9.38 4.28 -4.45
N TRP A 52 -9.10 3.66 -3.31
CA TRP A 52 -8.34 4.30 -2.24
C TRP A 52 -6.90 4.62 -2.65
N VAL A 53 -6.24 3.68 -3.34
CA VAL A 53 -4.89 3.83 -3.89
C VAL A 53 -4.89 4.90 -4.96
N ARG A 54 -5.80 4.80 -5.95
CA ARG A 54 -5.90 5.74 -7.08
C ARG A 54 -5.97 7.20 -6.63
N ASN A 55 -6.78 7.47 -5.59
CA ASN A 55 -7.00 8.81 -5.06
C ASN A 55 -5.84 9.34 -4.20
N ARG A 56 -4.86 8.49 -3.83
CA ARG A 56 -3.71 8.86 -2.97
C ARG A 56 -2.36 8.72 -3.65
N LEU A 57 -2.31 8.05 -4.80
CA LEU A 57 -1.07 7.74 -5.50
C LEU A 57 -0.33 9.02 -5.91
N GLU A 58 -1.03 10.01 -6.48
CA GLU A 58 -0.44 11.30 -6.87
C GLU A 58 0.21 12.02 -5.69
N LYS A 59 -0.42 12.00 -4.51
CA LYS A 59 0.18 12.58 -3.29
C LYS A 59 1.44 11.80 -2.85
N ALA A 60 1.49 10.50 -3.10
CA ALA A 60 2.59 9.64 -2.69
C ALA A 60 3.82 9.75 -3.62
N VAL A 61 3.62 9.91 -4.92
CA VAL A 61 4.69 9.81 -5.92
C VAL A 61 4.80 10.98 -6.92
N GLY A 62 3.87 11.93 -6.88
CA GLY A 62 3.73 12.99 -7.88
C GLY A 62 2.86 12.59 -9.08
N PRO A 63 2.38 13.56 -9.88
CA PRO A 63 1.40 13.32 -10.95
C PRO A 63 1.94 12.41 -12.06
N ASP A 64 3.15 12.66 -12.56
CA ASP A 64 3.70 11.92 -13.70
C ASP A 64 3.88 10.42 -13.37
N LEU A 65 4.51 10.12 -12.23
CA LEU A 65 4.73 8.74 -11.80
C LEU A 65 3.42 8.05 -11.37
N ALA A 66 2.46 8.80 -10.83
CA ALA A 66 1.15 8.24 -10.52
C ALA A 66 0.43 7.78 -11.78
N GLU A 67 0.53 8.52 -12.88
CA GLU A 67 -0.07 8.10 -14.15
C GLU A 67 0.59 6.85 -14.71
N THR A 68 1.92 6.78 -14.72
CA THR A 68 2.66 5.57 -15.14
C THR A 68 2.27 4.33 -14.32
N ILE A 69 2.09 4.48 -13.01
CA ILE A 69 1.70 3.34 -12.15
C ILE A 69 0.24 2.93 -12.39
N ARG A 70 -0.67 3.88 -12.67
CA ARG A 70 -2.07 3.55 -13.04
C ARG A 70 -2.14 2.75 -14.33
N GLU A 71 -1.33 3.12 -15.33
CA GLU A 71 -1.20 2.35 -16.57
C GLU A 71 -0.63 0.95 -16.29
N ALA A 72 0.39 0.84 -15.45
CA ALA A 72 0.96 -0.44 -15.04
C ALA A 72 -0.06 -1.32 -14.30
N GLU A 73 -0.94 -0.75 -13.47
CA GLU A 73 -1.99 -1.49 -12.75
C GLU A 73 -2.94 -2.19 -13.74
N TYR A 74 -3.31 -1.51 -14.86
CA TYR A 74 -4.11 -2.10 -15.93
C TYR A 74 -3.41 -3.28 -16.63
N LEU A 75 -2.07 -3.26 -16.70
CA LEU A 75 -1.26 -4.33 -17.29
C LEU A 75 -0.99 -5.49 -16.32
N GLY A 76 -1.40 -5.37 -15.04
CA GLY A 76 -1.08 -6.34 -13.99
C GLY A 76 0.35 -6.20 -13.44
N ASP A 77 1.02 -5.08 -13.74
CA ASP A 77 2.41 -4.77 -13.37
C ASP A 77 2.52 -4.03 -12.02
N VAL A 78 1.51 -4.17 -11.17
CA VAL A 78 1.47 -3.60 -9.82
C VAL A 78 0.99 -4.64 -8.81
N GLN A 79 1.69 -4.74 -7.68
CA GLN A 79 1.26 -5.54 -6.53
C GLN A 79 1.01 -4.67 -5.30
N LYS A 80 -0.04 -5.03 -4.55
CA LYS A 80 -0.39 -4.41 -3.27
C LYS A 80 -0.03 -5.34 -2.13
N HIS A 81 0.76 -4.86 -1.16
CA HIS A 81 1.23 -5.66 -0.04
C HIS A 81 0.89 -5.03 1.32
N LEU A 82 0.35 -5.85 2.22
CA LEU A 82 0.17 -5.52 3.63
C LEU A 82 1.21 -6.22 4.48
N PHE A 83 2.03 -5.43 5.16
CA PHE A 83 3.01 -5.87 6.14
C PHE A 83 2.41 -5.78 7.54
N ASN A 84 2.12 -6.91 8.16
CA ASN A 84 1.69 -6.97 9.56
C ASN A 84 2.90 -7.25 10.45
N VAL A 85 3.38 -6.21 11.12
CA VAL A 85 4.50 -6.30 12.07
C VAL A 85 3.95 -6.63 13.45
N LYS A 86 4.35 -7.75 14.02
CA LYS A 86 3.92 -8.22 15.34
C LYS A 86 4.77 -7.60 16.45
N GLU A 87 4.23 -7.60 17.66
CA GLU A 87 4.92 -7.08 18.85
C GLU A 87 6.22 -7.83 19.17
N ASN A 88 6.30 -9.11 18.81
CA ASN A 88 7.51 -9.93 18.92
C ASN A 88 8.52 -9.73 17.76
N GLY A 89 8.26 -8.80 16.82
CA GLY A 89 9.10 -8.53 15.66
C GLY A 89 8.85 -9.42 14.44
N GLU A 90 7.94 -10.39 14.51
CA GLU A 90 7.54 -11.20 13.35
C GLU A 90 6.85 -10.33 12.30
N ILE A 91 7.16 -10.56 11.02
CA ILE A 91 6.55 -9.85 9.89
C ILE A 91 5.76 -10.84 9.05
N ILE A 92 4.44 -10.63 8.97
CA ILE A 92 3.57 -11.38 8.07
C ILE A 92 3.26 -10.51 6.87
N VAL A 93 3.70 -10.95 5.68
CA VAL A 93 3.46 -10.26 4.42
C VAL A 93 2.25 -10.89 3.72
N ASN A 94 1.30 -10.08 3.30
CA ASN A 94 0.12 -10.54 2.56
C ASN A 94 -0.02 -9.73 1.27
N GLN A 95 -0.12 -10.41 0.13
CA GLN A 95 -0.57 -9.77 -1.10
C GLN A 95 -2.08 -9.50 -1.02
N LEU A 96 -2.50 -8.36 -1.55
CA LEU A 96 -3.88 -7.91 -1.56
C LEU A 96 -4.43 -7.87 -2.99
N ASP A 97 -5.71 -8.23 -3.15
CA ASP A 97 -6.48 -7.96 -4.34
C ASP A 97 -6.96 -6.49 -4.41
N ASP A 98 -7.65 -6.12 -5.49
CA ASP A 98 -8.17 -4.77 -5.72
C ASP A 98 -9.23 -4.33 -4.71
N MET A 99 -9.81 -5.28 -3.98
CA MET A 99 -10.78 -5.06 -2.91
C MET A 99 -10.12 -5.05 -1.53
N ALA A 100 -8.78 -4.99 -1.48
CA ALA A 100 -7.97 -5.07 -0.27
C ALA A 100 -8.25 -6.32 0.58
N LYS A 101 -8.52 -7.45 -0.08
CA LYS A 101 -8.61 -8.77 0.54
C LYS A 101 -7.30 -9.50 0.34
N LYS A 102 -6.89 -10.26 1.37
CA LYS A 102 -5.70 -11.10 1.31
C LYS A 102 -5.91 -12.20 0.27
N MET A 103 -4.99 -12.31 -0.66
CA MET A 103 -4.96 -13.41 -1.62
C MET A 103 -4.57 -14.71 -0.91
N LYS A 104 -5.11 -15.84 -1.38
CA LYS A 104 -4.82 -17.17 -0.84
C LYS A 104 -3.61 -17.79 -1.51
#